data_AF-A0A9E1W2T1-F1
#
_entry.id   AF-A0A9E1W2T1-F1
#
_cell.length_a   1.000
_cell.length_b   1.000
_cell.length_c   1.000
_cell.angle_alpha   90.00
_cell.angle_beta   90.00
_cell.angle_gamma   90.00
#
_symmetry.space_group_name_H-M   'P 1'
#
loop_
_entity.id
_entity.type
_entity.pdbx_description
1 polymer ?
#
loop_
_entity_poly.entity_id
_entity_poly.type
_entity_poly.pdbx_seq_one_letter_code
_entity_poly.pdbx_strand_id
1 'polypeptide(L)'
;DTLAGASSRLGQRLALYGVRYVVVVEANAPAPFLSIERPVDPSIKSRLAEQLDLVRVEVRAGATIFENRAYIPTVSAFSSGSLAAIAGGQPPSAFTLGLPEVTSLRSYRGPVQPGEIYVAMPVTSNWTLRVDGQPQDRLRVFDWAQVFVAERPGTATLTHSNDQAMWFAAIAQLVAWVALITVLVLGRRRRT
;
A
#
# COMPACT_ATOMS: atom_id res chain seq x y z
N ASP A 1 3.16 10.11 20.41
CA ASP A 1 2.42 9.38 21.46
C ASP A 1 2.77 7.91 21.66
N THR A 2 2.78 7.03 20.66
CA THR A 2 3.10 5.59 20.91
C THR A 2 4.57 5.31 21.25
N LEU A 3 5.50 5.97 20.55
CA LEU A 3 6.95 5.89 20.85
C LEU A 3 7.33 6.55 22.19
N ALA A 4 6.43 7.32 22.78
CA ALA A 4 6.59 7.92 24.11
C ALA A 4 6.16 6.97 25.25
N GLY A 5 5.74 5.73 24.95
CA GLY A 5 5.36 4.72 25.95
C GLY A 5 3.87 4.67 26.29
N ALA A 6 3.00 5.38 25.55
CA ALA A 6 1.56 5.42 25.83
C ALA A 6 0.77 4.19 25.29
N SER A 7 1.41 3.28 24.54
CA SER A 7 0.76 2.10 23.94
C SER A 7 1.73 0.93 23.82
N SER A 8 1.28 -0.26 24.24
CA SER A 8 2.01 -1.55 24.11
C SER A 8 1.58 -2.38 22.89
N ARG A 9 0.84 -1.76 21.96
CA ARG A 9 0.24 -2.39 20.77
C ARG A 9 0.45 -1.59 19.49
N LEU A 10 1.70 -1.22 19.20
CA LEU A 10 2.06 -0.53 17.96
C LEU A 10 1.80 -1.40 16.73
N GLY A 11 2.08 -2.71 16.80
CA GLY A 11 1.89 -3.66 15.70
C GLY A 11 0.45 -3.67 15.17
N GLN A 12 -0.57 -3.60 16.03
CA GLN A 12 -1.97 -3.50 15.64
C GLN A 12 -2.27 -2.25 14.80
N ARG A 13 -1.61 -1.12 15.10
CA ARG A 13 -1.75 0.10 14.30
C ARG A 13 -1.05 -0.03 12.95
N LEU A 14 0.15 -0.60 12.94
CA LEU A 14 0.93 -0.85 11.73
C LEU A 14 0.28 -1.90 10.81
N ALA A 15 -0.48 -2.84 11.38
CA ALA A 15 -1.15 -3.90 10.66
C ALA A 15 -2.13 -3.37 9.61
N LEU A 16 -2.88 -2.31 9.94
CA LEU A 16 -3.81 -1.67 9.00
C LEU A 16 -3.08 -1.10 7.78
N TYR A 17 -1.79 -0.77 7.89
CA TYR A 17 -0.98 -0.30 6.77
C TYR A 17 -0.35 -1.44 5.95
N GLY A 18 -0.69 -2.70 6.22
CA GLY A 18 -0.08 -3.85 5.55
C GLY A 18 1.36 -4.13 5.98
N VAL A 19 1.81 -3.59 7.11
CA VAL A 19 3.20 -3.75 7.58
C VAL A 19 3.36 -5.08 8.31
N ARG A 20 4.06 -6.02 7.67
CA ARG A 20 4.42 -7.32 8.26
C ARG A 20 5.72 -7.30 9.03
N TYR A 21 6.71 -6.54 8.58
CA TYR A 21 8.03 -6.49 9.18
C TYR A 21 8.46 -5.05 9.43
N VAL A 22 9.04 -4.80 10.60
CA VAL A 22 9.72 -3.56 10.94
C VAL A 22 11.21 -3.86 10.99
N VAL A 23 11.99 -3.23 10.12
CA VAL A 23 13.43 -3.44 10.01
C VAL A 23 14.15 -2.23 10.57
N VAL A 24 14.93 -2.45 11.62
CA VAL A 24 15.81 -1.46 12.24
C VAL A 24 17.22 -1.68 11.69
N VAL A 25 17.63 -0.81 10.77
CA VAL A 25 18.96 -0.86 10.14
C VAL A 25 19.96 -0.19 11.06
N GLU A 26 20.96 -0.95 11.54
CA GLU A 26 21.97 -0.47 12.50
C GLU A 26 23.29 -0.10 11.80
N ALA A 27 23.53 -0.65 10.61
CA ALA A 27 24.67 -0.31 9.77
C ALA A 27 24.28 -0.31 8.28
N ASN A 28 24.79 0.67 7.52
CA ASN A 28 24.51 0.80 6.08
C ASN A 28 25.28 -0.22 5.22
N ALA A 29 26.37 -0.78 5.73
CA ALA A 29 27.06 -1.90 5.09
C ALA A 29 27.64 -2.86 6.15
N PRO A 30 27.80 -4.14 5.80
CA PRO A 30 28.56 -5.08 6.61
C PRO A 30 30.00 -4.58 6.82
N ALA A 31 30.58 -4.86 7.98
CA ALA A 31 32.00 -4.64 8.20
C ALA A 31 32.81 -5.36 7.09
N PRO A 32 33.87 -4.74 6.52
CA PRO A 32 34.53 -3.49 6.91
C PRO A 32 34.25 -2.30 5.97
N PHE A 33 33.19 -2.35 5.14
CA PHE A 33 33.07 -1.46 3.96
C PHE A 33 32.63 -0.02 4.27
N LEU A 34 32.24 0.31 5.50
CA LEU A 34 31.87 1.66 5.94
C LEU A 34 32.28 1.87 7.41
N SER A 35 32.97 2.97 7.68
CA SER A 35 33.35 3.43 9.03
C SER A 35 32.30 4.32 9.71
N ILE A 36 31.19 4.61 9.01
CA ILE A 36 30.09 5.43 9.54
C ILE A 36 29.02 4.50 10.10
N GLU A 37 29.14 4.15 11.38
CA GLU A 37 28.03 3.61 12.15
C GLU A 37 27.04 4.75 12.44
N ARG A 38 25.79 4.59 12.02
CA ARG A 38 24.67 5.41 12.53
C ARG A 38 23.88 4.53 13.48
N PRO A 39 24.33 4.36 14.73
CA PRO A 39 23.62 3.53 15.68
C PRO A 39 22.22 4.11 15.88
N VAL A 40 21.22 3.24 15.80
CA VAL A 40 19.85 3.60 16.16
C VAL A 40 19.81 3.86 17.65
N ASP A 41 19.10 4.93 18.05
CA ASP A 41 18.88 5.28 19.44
C ASP A 41 18.42 4.03 20.23
N PRO A 42 19.15 3.60 21.28
CA PRO A 42 18.80 2.44 22.07
C PRO A 42 17.37 2.48 22.61
N SER A 43 16.84 3.68 22.90
CA SER A 43 15.47 3.86 23.37
C SER A 43 14.45 3.36 22.34
N ILE A 44 14.65 3.61 21.04
CA ILE A 44 13.75 3.13 19.99
C ILE A 44 13.73 1.60 19.97
N LYS A 45 14.89 0.96 20.09
CA LYS A 45 15.00 -0.49 20.11
C LYS A 45 14.29 -1.11 21.31
N SER A 46 14.51 -0.55 22.51
CA SER A 46 13.82 -0.98 23.73
C SER A 46 12.30 -0.82 23.59
N ARG A 47 11.84 0.33 23.09
CA ARG A 47 10.40 0.59 22.88
C ARG A 47 9.74 -0.37 21.90
N LEU A 48 10.44 -0.76 20.83
CA LEU A 48 9.94 -1.75 19.86
C LEU A 48 9.92 -3.16 20.46
N ALA A 49 10.94 -3.51 21.27
CA ALA A 49 10.98 -4.78 21.98
C ALA A 49 9.92 -4.89 23.10
N GLU A 50 9.49 -3.77 23.67
CA GLU A 50 8.41 -3.69 24.67
C GLU A 50 7.00 -3.88 24.08
N GLN A 51 6.84 -3.92 22.75
CA GLN A 51 5.53 -4.10 22.11
C GLN A 51 5.07 -5.56 22.21
N LEU A 52 3.81 -5.78 22.60
CA LEU A 52 3.23 -7.13 22.76
C LEU A 52 2.94 -7.83 21.43
N ASP A 53 2.89 -7.08 20.34
CA ASP A 53 2.51 -7.53 19.00
C ASP A 53 3.67 -7.52 18.00
N LEU A 54 4.89 -7.21 18.46
CA LEU A 54 6.11 -7.31 17.66
C LEU A 54 7.03 -8.38 18.24
N VAL A 55 7.55 -9.26 17.38
CA VAL A 55 8.49 -10.30 17.80
C VAL A 55 9.78 -10.18 17.02
N ARG A 56 10.89 -10.15 17.74
CA ARG A 56 12.22 -10.10 17.14
C ARG A 56 12.48 -11.39 16.36
N VAL A 57 12.87 -11.22 15.10
CA VAL A 57 13.40 -12.29 14.24
C VAL A 57 14.90 -12.09 14.16
N GLU A 58 15.66 -13.07 14.66
CA GLU A 58 17.12 -13.02 14.58
C GLU A 58 17.59 -13.22 13.14
N VAL A 59 18.34 -12.25 12.64
CA VAL A 59 19.04 -12.29 11.35
C VAL A 59 20.52 -11.97 11.56
N ARG A 60 21.33 -12.18 10.52
CA ARG A 60 22.77 -11.86 10.53
C ARG A 60 23.04 -10.41 11.00
N ALA A 61 24.23 -10.18 11.56
CA ALA A 61 24.64 -8.88 12.12
C ALA A 61 24.44 -7.70 11.13
N GLY A 62 23.93 -6.57 11.64
CA GLY A 62 23.75 -5.32 10.88
C GLY A 62 22.31 -4.78 10.83
N ALA A 63 21.32 -5.60 11.17
CA ALA A 63 19.92 -5.17 11.30
C ALA A 63 19.18 -5.99 12.37
N THR A 64 18.21 -5.36 13.03
CA THR A 64 17.22 -6.05 13.87
C THR A 64 15.86 -6.04 13.17
N ILE A 65 15.26 -7.20 12.98
CA ILE A 65 13.94 -7.34 12.35
C ILE A 65 12.91 -7.69 13.41
N PHE A 66 11.75 -7.05 13.36
CA PHE A 66 10.57 -7.39 14.14
C PHE A 66 9.45 -7.85 13.20
N GLU A 67 8.92 -9.05 13.39
CA GLU A 67 7.69 -9.50 12.75
C GLU A 67 6.47 -9.00 13.53
N ASN A 68 5.53 -8.39 12.81
CA ASN A 68 4.27 -7.94 13.35
C ASN A 68 3.28 -9.11 13.42
N ARG A 69 2.98 -9.59 14.62
CA ARG A 69 2.03 -10.70 14.83
C ARG A 69 0.57 -10.28 14.59
N ALA A 70 0.28 -8.99 14.58
CA ALA A 70 -1.03 -8.47 14.24
C ALA A 70 -1.22 -8.22 12.74
N TYR A 71 -0.26 -8.60 11.88
CA TYR A 71 -0.24 -8.30 10.45
C TYR A 71 -1.57 -8.60 9.73
N ILE A 72 -2.06 -7.62 8.96
CA ILE A 72 -3.18 -7.74 8.03
C ILE A 72 -2.62 -7.58 6.61
N PRO A 73 -2.86 -8.52 5.68
CA PRO A 73 -2.42 -8.40 4.29
C PRO A 73 -2.94 -7.15 3.58
N THR A 74 -2.16 -6.67 2.60
CA THR A 74 -2.48 -5.48 1.82
C THR A 74 -3.84 -5.57 1.13
N VAL A 75 -4.25 -6.77 0.72
CA VAL A 75 -5.60 -7.06 0.26
C VAL A 75 -6.17 -8.13 1.20
N SER A 76 -7.24 -7.77 1.90
CA SER A 76 -7.87 -8.63 2.92
C SER A 76 -9.39 -8.60 2.78
N ALA A 77 -10.04 -9.73 3.04
CA ALA A 77 -11.49 -9.83 3.06
C ALA A 77 -12.00 -9.88 4.50
N PHE A 78 -12.97 -9.02 4.80
CA PHE A 78 -13.66 -8.89 6.06
C PHE A 78 -15.15 -9.17 5.88
N SER A 79 -15.83 -9.57 6.94
CA SER A 79 -17.30 -9.58 6.95
C SER A 79 -17.84 -8.15 6.87
N SER A 80 -19.02 -7.98 6.27
CA SER A 80 -19.68 -6.68 6.17
C SER A 80 -19.82 -5.99 7.54
N GLY A 81 -19.48 -4.70 7.61
CA GLY A 81 -19.54 -3.88 8.81
C GLY A 81 -18.33 -4.02 9.75
N SER A 82 -17.43 -4.99 9.52
CA SER A 82 -16.24 -5.18 10.37
C SER A 82 -15.35 -3.95 10.38
N LEU A 83 -15.05 -3.37 9.21
CA LEU A 83 -14.11 -2.25 9.14
C LEU A 83 -14.67 -0.98 9.78
N ALA A 84 -16.00 -0.77 9.69
CA ALA A 84 -16.68 0.33 10.38
C ALA A 84 -16.61 0.17 11.91
N ALA A 85 -16.79 -1.05 12.42
CA ALA A 85 -16.65 -1.33 13.85
C ALA A 85 -15.21 -1.05 14.33
N ILE A 86 -14.20 -1.48 13.56
CA ILE A 86 -12.78 -1.20 13.86
C ILE A 86 -12.52 0.31 13.85
N ALA A 87 -13.07 1.04 12.89
CA ALA A 87 -12.94 2.49 12.82
C ALA A 87 -13.60 3.18 14.03
N GLY A 88 -14.67 2.59 14.57
CA GLY A 88 -15.31 2.98 15.83
C GLY A 88 -14.55 2.57 17.10
N GLY A 89 -13.35 2.00 16.99
CA GLY A 89 -12.50 1.63 18.12
C GLY A 89 -12.66 0.21 18.63
N GLN A 90 -13.44 -0.64 17.94
CA GLN A 90 -13.43 -2.08 18.24
C GLN A 90 -12.09 -2.71 17.89
N PRO A 91 -11.65 -3.74 18.62
CA PRO A 91 -10.45 -4.48 18.25
C PRO A 91 -10.62 -5.11 16.85
N PRO A 92 -9.52 -5.28 16.09
CA PRO A 92 -9.56 -5.92 14.78
C PRO A 92 -10.28 -7.28 14.82
N SER A 93 -11.26 -7.48 13.93
CA SER A 93 -11.96 -8.75 13.75
C SER A 93 -11.14 -9.73 12.90
N ALA A 94 -11.63 -10.97 12.77
CA ALA A 94 -11.03 -11.97 11.89
C ALA A 94 -11.10 -11.50 10.42
N PHE A 95 -10.01 -11.70 9.70
CA PHE A 95 -9.90 -11.44 8.27
C PHE A 95 -9.44 -12.70 7.54
N THR A 96 -9.60 -12.70 6.23
CA THR A 96 -9.00 -13.70 5.33
C THR A 96 -8.14 -13.01 4.29
N LEU A 97 -7.16 -13.73 3.74
CA LEU A 97 -6.36 -13.21 2.62
C LEU A 97 -7.29 -12.94 1.42
N GLY A 98 -7.34 -11.69 0.98
CA GLY A 98 -8.13 -11.30 -0.17
C GLY A 98 -7.32 -11.42 -1.45
N LEU A 99 -7.94 -11.98 -2.50
CA LEU A 99 -7.38 -12.01 -3.86
C LEU A 99 -5.94 -12.57 -3.94
N PRO A 100 -5.76 -13.86 -3.61
CA PRO A 100 -4.42 -14.47 -3.43
C PRO A 100 -3.59 -14.59 -4.71
N GLU A 101 -4.20 -14.52 -5.90
CA GLU A 101 -3.47 -14.58 -7.16
C GLU A 101 -2.88 -13.19 -7.48
N VAL A 102 -1.58 -13.04 -7.28
CA VAL A 102 -0.86 -11.78 -7.49
C VAL A 102 -0.07 -11.84 -8.79
N THR A 103 -0.54 -11.13 -9.82
CA THR A 103 0.19 -10.99 -11.09
C THR A 103 1.20 -9.84 -11.03
N SER A 104 0.89 -8.78 -10.27
CA SER A 104 1.80 -7.67 -10.01
C SER A 104 1.37 -6.90 -8.75
N LEU A 105 2.19 -5.97 -8.27
CA LEU A 105 1.81 -5.04 -7.19
C LEU A 105 0.61 -4.13 -7.54
N ARG A 106 0.18 -4.14 -8.82
CA ARG A 106 -0.93 -3.36 -9.37
C ARG A 106 -2.13 -4.23 -9.75
N SER A 107 -2.05 -5.56 -9.60
CA SER A 107 -3.10 -6.48 -10.04
C SER A 107 -3.18 -7.71 -9.15
N TYR A 108 -4.35 -7.90 -8.57
CA TYR A 108 -4.70 -9.01 -7.69
C TYR A 108 -5.97 -9.68 -8.21
N ARG A 109 -6.07 -10.99 -8.02
CA ARG A 109 -7.22 -11.77 -8.46
C ARG A 109 -7.54 -12.88 -7.47
N GLY A 110 -8.80 -13.29 -7.44
CA GLY A 110 -9.17 -14.51 -6.74
C GLY A 110 -10.66 -14.58 -6.44
N PRO A 111 -11.08 -15.68 -5.80
CA PRO A 111 -12.46 -15.81 -5.35
C PRO A 111 -12.76 -14.80 -4.24
N VAL A 112 -13.99 -14.30 -4.22
CA VAL A 112 -14.53 -13.48 -3.14
C VAL A 112 -15.86 -14.05 -2.67
N GLN A 113 -16.16 -13.81 -1.39
CA GLN A 113 -17.47 -14.02 -0.78
C GLN A 113 -18.11 -12.65 -0.52
N PRO A 114 -19.43 -12.58 -0.30
CA PRO A 114 -20.06 -11.34 0.13
C PRO A 114 -19.38 -10.75 1.37
N GLY A 115 -19.02 -9.46 1.32
CA GLY A 115 -18.24 -8.83 2.36
C GLY A 115 -17.49 -7.58 1.91
N GLU A 116 -16.49 -7.22 2.69
CA GLU A 116 -15.66 -6.03 2.51
C GLU A 116 -14.26 -6.44 2.05
N ILE A 117 -13.84 -6.01 0.86
CA ILE A 117 -12.48 -6.16 0.37
C ILE A 117 -11.69 -4.91 0.76
N TYR A 118 -10.94 -5.03 1.85
CA TYR A 118 -10.03 -4.01 2.35
C TYR A 118 -8.76 -3.95 1.49
N VAL A 119 -8.35 -2.74 1.12
CA VAL A 119 -7.09 -2.50 0.45
C VAL A 119 -6.30 -1.46 1.26
N ALA A 120 -5.18 -1.89 1.85
CA ALA A 120 -4.30 -1.09 2.69
C ALA A 120 -3.45 -0.10 1.85
N MET A 121 -4.11 0.72 1.05
CA MET A 121 -3.50 1.73 0.19
C MET A 121 -4.33 3.01 0.24
N PRO A 122 -3.71 4.18 -0.02
CA PRO A 122 -4.43 5.44 -0.09
C PRO A 122 -5.63 5.37 -1.03
N VAL A 123 -6.76 5.95 -0.63
CA VAL A 123 -7.92 6.08 -1.52
C VAL A 123 -7.54 6.90 -2.74
N THR A 124 -7.43 6.24 -3.89
CA THR A 124 -7.18 6.88 -5.19
C THR A 124 -8.23 6.45 -6.19
N SER A 125 -8.46 7.27 -7.23
CA SER A 125 -9.39 6.95 -8.32
C SER A 125 -8.98 5.74 -9.15
N ASN A 126 -7.70 5.35 -9.07
CA ASN A 126 -7.04 4.48 -10.03
C ASN A 126 -7.17 2.99 -9.69
N TRP A 127 -7.61 2.65 -8.49
CA TRP A 127 -7.93 1.27 -8.10
C TRP A 127 -9.38 0.94 -8.42
N THR A 128 -9.60 -0.12 -9.19
CA THR A 128 -10.94 -0.63 -9.51
C THR A 128 -11.03 -2.11 -9.15
N LEU A 129 -12.07 -2.48 -8.41
CA LEU A 129 -12.45 -3.87 -8.21
C LEU A 129 -13.58 -4.24 -9.18
N ARG A 130 -13.46 -5.38 -9.85
CA ARG A 130 -14.56 -5.98 -10.62
C ARG A 130 -14.81 -7.41 -10.16
N VAL A 131 -16.05 -7.77 -9.88
CA VAL A 131 -16.48 -9.14 -9.57
C VAL A 131 -17.23 -9.67 -10.78
N ASP A 132 -16.73 -10.75 -11.39
CA ASP A 132 -17.27 -11.33 -12.63
C ASP A 132 -17.49 -10.28 -13.74
N GLY A 133 -16.56 -9.32 -13.82
CA GLY A 133 -16.59 -8.25 -14.79
C GLY A 133 -17.49 -7.05 -14.42
N GLN A 134 -18.21 -7.07 -13.30
CA GLN A 134 -19.02 -5.93 -12.84
C GLN A 134 -18.24 -5.05 -11.84
N PRO A 135 -18.17 -3.73 -12.04
CA PRO A 135 -17.47 -2.84 -11.11
C PRO A 135 -18.15 -2.84 -9.74
N GLN A 136 -17.36 -2.78 -8.67
CA GLN A 136 -17.87 -2.68 -7.31
C GLN A 136 -17.67 -1.26 -6.76
N ASP A 137 -18.57 -0.85 -5.88
CA ASP A 137 -18.49 0.44 -5.21
C ASP A 137 -17.27 0.49 -4.31
N ARG A 138 -16.58 1.64 -4.38
CA ARG A 138 -15.42 1.95 -3.55
C ARG A 138 -15.83 2.94 -2.47
N LEU A 139 -15.55 2.59 -1.23
CA LEU A 139 -15.74 3.46 -0.07
C LEU A 139 -14.38 3.75 0.58
N ARG A 140 -14.38 4.76 1.46
CA ARG A 140 -13.22 5.15 2.28
C ARG A 140 -13.40 4.57 3.69
N VAL A 141 -12.31 4.12 4.28
CA VAL A 141 -12.26 3.70 5.69
C VAL A 141 -10.95 4.16 6.36
N PHE A 142 -11.00 4.41 7.67
CA PHE A 142 -9.88 4.95 8.46
C PHE A 142 -9.33 6.28 7.93
N ASP A 143 -10.13 7.05 7.19
CA ASP A 143 -9.77 8.30 6.51
C ASP A 143 -8.65 8.23 5.44
N TRP A 144 -7.91 7.15 5.34
CA TRP A 144 -6.82 7.00 4.38
C TRP A 144 -6.97 5.78 3.45
N ALA A 145 -7.59 4.69 3.91
CA ALA A 145 -7.66 3.44 3.17
C ALA A 145 -8.98 3.30 2.38
N GLN A 146 -9.00 2.36 1.45
CA GLN A 146 -10.18 2.06 0.63
C GLN A 146 -10.73 0.66 0.90
N VAL A 147 -12.03 0.53 0.74
CA VAL A 147 -12.75 -0.75 0.80
C VAL A 147 -13.67 -0.85 -0.41
N PHE A 148 -13.81 -2.06 -0.95
CA PHE A 148 -14.82 -2.38 -1.93
C PHE A 148 -15.82 -3.35 -1.34
N VAL A 149 -17.11 -3.13 -1.59
CA VAL A 149 -18.16 -4.04 -1.11
C VAL A 149 -18.45 -5.06 -2.20
N ALA A 150 -18.23 -6.34 -1.89
CA ALA A 150 -18.67 -7.43 -2.75
C ALA A 150 -20.04 -7.89 -2.25
N GLU A 151 -21.08 -7.73 -3.07
CA GLU A 151 -22.44 -8.16 -2.68
C GLU A 151 -22.69 -9.65 -2.92
N ARG A 152 -21.92 -10.24 -3.85
CA ARG A 152 -22.12 -11.61 -4.34
C ARG A 152 -20.79 -12.35 -4.40
N PRO A 153 -20.81 -13.69 -4.23
CA PRO A 153 -19.62 -14.48 -4.48
C PRO A 153 -19.28 -14.45 -5.97
N GLY A 154 -17.99 -14.59 -6.29
CA GLY A 154 -17.52 -14.58 -7.68
C GLY A 154 -16.01 -14.52 -7.79
N THR A 155 -15.50 -14.34 -9.01
CA THR A 155 -14.08 -14.09 -9.25
C THR A 155 -13.84 -12.59 -9.34
N ALA A 156 -13.13 -12.04 -8.37
CA ALA A 156 -12.79 -10.64 -8.35
C ALA A 156 -11.41 -10.38 -8.94
N THR A 157 -11.29 -9.24 -9.62
CA THR A 157 -10.03 -8.70 -10.12
C THR A 157 -9.89 -7.27 -9.64
N LEU A 158 -8.83 -6.98 -8.88
CA LEU A 158 -8.46 -5.65 -8.42
C LEU A 158 -7.30 -5.15 -9.27
N THR A 159 -7.46 -4.00 -9.91
CA THR A 159 -6.45 -3.44 -10.81
C THR A 159 -6.21 -1.96 -10.55
N HIS A 160 -4.95 -1.55 -10.60
CA HIS A 160 -4.55 -0.14 -10.62
C HIS A 160 -4.27 0.31 -12.06
N SER A 161 -5.05 1.25 -12.58
CA SER A 161 -4.77 1.90 -13.88
C SER A 161 -3.85 3.12 -13.70
N ASN A 162 -2.99 3.40 -14.69
CA ASN A 162 -2.36 4.73 -14.74
C ASN A 162 -3.36 5.74 -15.27
N ASP A 163 -3.24 6.99 -14.82
CA ASP A 163 -4.05 8.08 -15.35
C ASP A 163 -3.78 8.26 -16.85
N GLN A 164 -4.76 7.91 -17.67
CA GLN A 164 -4.66 7.99 -19.13
C GLN A 164 -4.63 9.44 -19.61
N ALA A 165 -5.19 10.38 -18.83
CA ALA A 165 -5.21 11.80 -19.21
C ALA A 165 -3.80 12.36 -19.35
N MET A 166 -2.88 11.95 -18.49
CA MET A 166 -1.47 12.36 -18.58
C MET A 166 -0.83 11.88 -19.89
N TRP A 167 -1.10 10.64 -20.31
CA TRP A 167 -0.61 10.10 -21.58
C TRP A 167 -1.19 10.86 -22.79
N PHE A 168 -2.50 11.11 -22.80
CA PHE A 168 -3.13 11.89 -23.87
C PHE A 168 -2.63 13.33 -23.91
N ALA A 169 -2.44 13.98 -22.75
CA ALA A 169 -1.87 15.32 -22.66
C ALA A 169 -0.44 15.37 -23.21
N ALA A 170 0.40 14.38 -22.87
CA ALA A 170 1.76 14.28 -23.39
C ALA A 170 1.78 14.10 -24.92
N ILE A 171 0.90 13.25 -25.46
CA ILE A 171 0.76 13.07 -26.92
C ILE A 171 0.31 14.37 -27.58
N ALA A 172 -0.72 15.04 -27.02
CA ALA A 172 -1.20 16.31 -27.54
C ALA A 172 -0.12 17.40 -27.53
N GLN A 173 0.68 17.46 -26.47
CA GLN A 173 1.82 18.37 -26.37
C GLN A 173 2.87 18.07 -27.45
N LEU A 174 3.18 16.80 -27.70
CA LEU A 174 4.13 16.41 -28.74
C LEU A 174 3.61 16.78 -30.13
N VAL A 175 2.33 16.56 -30.42
CA VAL A 175 1.67 16.99 -31.66
C VAL A 175 1.74 18.51 -31.83
N ALA A 176 1.49 19.27 -30.76
CA ALA A 176 1.57 20.73 -30.78
C ALA A 176 2.99 21.23 -31.11
N TRP A 177 4.03 20.60 -30.54
CA TRP A 177 5.42 20.91 -30.88
C TRP A 177 5.75 20.62 -32.34
N VAL A 178 5.33 19.46 -32.86
CA VAL A 178 5.53 19.09 -34.28
C VAL A 178 4.83 20.09 -35.20
N ALA A 179 3.59 20.48 -34.90
CA ALA A 179 2.85 21.47 -35.67
C ALA A 179 3.56 22.84 -35.67
N LEU A 180 4.02 23.30 -34.51
CA LEU A 180 4.74 24.56 -34.37
C LEU A 180 6.04 24.57 -35.18
N ILE A 181 6.84 23.51 -35.09
CA ILE A 181 8.09 23.36 -35.86
C ILE A 181 7.78 23.37 -37.37
N THR A 182 6.75 22.64 -37.79
CA THR A 182 6.34 22.56 -39.20
C THR A 182 5.95 23.93 -39.75
N VAL A 183 5.16 24.71 -39.00
CA VAL A 183 4.78 26.09 -39.35
C VAL A 183 6.02 27.00 -39.44
N LEU A 184 6.95 26.91 -38.49
CA LEU A 184 8.18 27.71 -38.50
C LEU A 184 9.10 27.38 -39.68
N VAL A 185 9.25 26.10 -40.02
CA VAL A 185 10.08 25.65 -41.16
C VAL A 185 9.45 26.06 -42.50
N LEU A 186 8.14 25.84 -42.67
CA LEU A 186 7.42 26.24 -43.88
C LEU A 186 7.36 27.76 -44.04
N GLY A 187 7.20 28.50 -42.95
CA GLY A 187 7.22 29.96 -42.93
C GLY A 187 8.58 30.54 -43.31
N ARG A 188 9.68 29.90 -42.91
CA ARG A 188 11.04 30.29 -43.34
C ARG A 188 11.27 30.04 -44.83
N ARG A 189 10.82 28.90 -45.37
CA ARG A 189 10.96 28.57 -46.81
C ARG A 189 10.20 29.49 -47.76
N ARG A 190 9.16 30.20 -47.29
CA ARG A 190 8.40 31.16 -48.10
C ARG A 190 8.99 32.58 -48.10
N ARG A 191 9.98 32.87 -47.25
CA ARG A 191 10.61 34.20 -47.13
C ARG A 191 12.00 34.29 -47.78
N THR A 192 12.56 33.17 -48.21
CA THR A 192 13.72 33.06 -49.10
C THR A 192 13.25 32.86 -50.53
#